data_AF-A0A1F7J3I9-F1
#
_entry.id   AF-A0A1F7J3I9-F1
#
_cell.length_a   1.000
_cell.length_b   1.000
_cell.length_c   1.000
_cell.angle_alpha   90.00
_cell.angle_beta   90.00
_cell.angle_gamma   90.00
#
_symmetry.space_group_name_H-M   'P 1'
#
loop_
_entity.id
_entity.type
_entity.pdbx_description
1 polymer ?
#
loop_
_entity_poly.entity_id
_entity_poly.type
_entity_poly.pdbx_seq_one_letter_code
_entity_poly.pdbx_strand_id
1 'polypeptide(L)' 'MPGKRGPEFWKDKANWNLDNSSVIAAHFGYKEDELFREALGVFSATMVSKATITMFLELSGEAHFKNFRPPLTRVNT' A
#
# COMPACT_ATOMS: atom_id res chain seq x y z
N MET A 1 -18.12 -3.82 -9.75
CA MET A 1 -17.94 -2.79 -8.69
C MET A 1 -16.77 -3.21 -7.85
N PRO A 2 -15.72 -2.40 -7.64
CA PRO A 2 -14.68 -2.76 -6.70
C PRO A 2 -15.30 -2.67 -5.31
N GLY A 3 -15.80 -3.80 -4.81
CA GLY A 3 -16.28 -3.90 -3.44
C GLY A 3 -15.14 -3.50 -2.52
N LYS A 4 -15.40 -2.55 -1.61
CA LYS A 4 -14.45 -2.19 -0.55
C LYS A 4 -13.96 -3.50 0.08
N ARG A 5 -12.69 -3.83 -0.12
CA ARG A 5 -12.10 -5.06 0.42
C ARG A 5 -12.21 -4.98 1.95
N GLY A 6 -12.59 -6.09 2.58
CA GLY A 6 -12.81 -6.12 4.02
C GLY A 6 -11.53 -5.87 4.82
N PRO A 7 -11.64 -5.56 6.13
CA PRO A 7 -10.50 -5.24 7.00
C PRO A 7 -9.40 -6.32 6.99
N GLU A 8 -9.76 -7.57 6.74
CA GLU A 8 -8.82 -8.69 6.68
C GLU A 8 -7.84 -8.60 5.50
N PHE A 9 -8.23 -7.93 4.41
CA PHE A 9 -7.35 -7.75 3.26
C PHE A 9 -6.06 -7.03 3.65
N TRP A 10 -6.18 -5.98 4.46
CA TRP A 10 -5.06 -5.12 4.86
C TRP A 10 -4.18 -5.74 5.95
N LYS A 11 -4.69 -6.76 6.66
CA LYS A 11 -3.95 -7.51 7.68
C LYS A 11 -3.15 -8.67 7.12
N ASP A 12 -3.45 -9.11 5.90
CA ASP A 12 -2.76 -10.24 5.29
C ASP A 12 -1.52 -9.76 4.53
N LYS A 13 -0.34 -10.23 4.96
CA LYS A 13 0.95 -9.91 4.34
C LYS A 13 0.98 -10.30 2.85
N ALA A 14 0.30 -11.38 2.48
CA ALA A 14 0.26 -11.86 1.10
C ALA A 14 -0.37 -10.84 0.16
N ASN A 15 -1.22 -9.93 0.66
CA ASN A 15 -1.88 -8.92 -0.16
C ASN A 15 -1.00 -7.70 -0.46
N TRP A 16 0.06 -7.46 0.30
CA TRP A 16 0.97 -6.33 0.12
C TRP A 16 2.09 -6.64 -0.86
N ASN A 17 1.71 -6.88 -2.12
CA ASN A 17 2.62 -7.21 -3.21
C ASN A 17 2.31 -6.38 -4.46
N LEU A 18 3.22 -6.43 -5.44
CA LEU A 18 3.10 -5.65 -6.67
C LEU A 18 1.95 -6.07 -7.58
N ASP A 19 1.46 -7.31 -7.52
CA ASP A 19 0.29 -7.75 -8.29
C ASP A 19 -1.00 -7.10 -7.78
N ASN A 20 -1.01 -6.63 -6.54
CA ASN A 20 -2.09 -5.85 -5.94
C ASN A 20 -1.85 -4.32 -5.98
N SER A 21 -0.83 -3.83 -6.69
CA SER A 21 -0.45 -2.40 -6.71
C SER A 21 -1.61 -1.47 -7.03
N SER A 22 -2.41 -1.79 -8.05
CA SER A 22 -3.53 -0.96 -8.49
C SER A 22 -4.62 -0.83 -7.42
N VAL A 23 -4.87 -1.89 -6.66
CA VAL A 23 -5.85 -1.90 -5.56
C VAL A 23 -5.34 -1.11 -4.37
N ILE A 24 -4.07 -1.31 -4.00
CA ILE A 24 -3.43 -0.62 -2.89
C ILE A 24 -3.38 0.89 -3.21
N ALA A 25 -2.98 1.26 -4.43
CA ALA A 25 -2.95 2.63 -4.90
C ALA A 25 -4.33 3.28 -4.80
N ALA A 26 -5.37 2.61 -5.33
CA ALA A 26 -6.74 3.11 -5.29
C ALA A 26 -7.26 3.30 -3.85
N HIS A 27 -6.97 2.37 -2.95
CA HIS A 27 -7.37 2.46 -1.54
C HIS A 27 -6.75 3.68 -0.83
N PHE A 28 -5.47 3.93 -1.08
CA PHE A 28 -4.76 5.05 -0.45
C PHE A 28 -4.85 6.37 -1.24
N GLY A 29 -5.59 6.40 -2.36
CA GLY A 29 -5.82 7.61 -3.15
C GLY A 29 -4.60 8.07 -3.96
N TYR A 30 -3.80 7.12 -4.46
CA TYR A 30 -2.63 7.36 -5.29
C TYR A 30 -2.82 6.84 -6.72
N LYS A 31 -2.13 7.46 -7.67
CA LYS A 31 -1.99 6.92 -9.02
C LYS A 31 -1.07 5.71 -8.97
N GLU A 32 -1.46 4.63 -9.63
CA GLU A 32 -0.57 3.49 -9.81
C GLU A 32 0.44 3.79 -10.94
N ASP A 33 1.51 4.50 -10.60
CA ASP A 33 2.66 4.72 -11.48
C ASP A 33 3.90 3.94 -10.99
N GLU A 34 5.00 4.03 -11.75
CA GLU A 34 6.25 3.34 -11.41
C GLU A 34 6.76 3.72 -10.01
N LEU A 35 6.61 5.00 -9.64
CA LEU A 35 7.03 5.51 -8.35
C LEU A 35 6.19 4.94 -7.20
N PHE A 36 4.87 4.82 -7.39
CA PHE A 36 4.02 4.12 -6.42
C PHE A 36 4.41 2.65 -6.27
N ARG A 37 4.67 1.96 -7.39
CA ARG A 37 5.11 0.54 -7.37
C ARG A 37 6.46 0.38 -6.66
N GLU A 38 7.38 1.32 -6.84
CA GLU A 38 8.63 1.37 -6.09
C GLU A 38 8.38 1.54 -4.58
N ALA A 39 7.55 2.51 -4.19
CA ALA A 39 7.21 2.75 -2.79
C ALA A 39 6.56 1.53 -2.13
N LEU A 40 5.67 0.84 -2.83
CA LEU A 40 5.05 -0.41 -2.40
C LEU A 40 6.10 -1.54 -2.27
N GLY A 41 7.01 -1.66 -3.23
CA GLY A 41 8.12 -2.63 -3.15
C GLY A 41 8.98 -2.42 -1.90
N VAL A 42 9.35 -1.16 -1.61
CA VAL A 42 10.09 -0.81 -0.40
C VAL A 42 9.28 -1.14 0.86
N PHE A 43 8.00 -0.78 0.90
CA PHE A 43 7.12 -1.08 2.03
C PHE A 43 7.03 -2.59 2.30
N SER A 44 6.81 -3.37 1.24
CA SER A 44 6.69 -4.83 1.31
C SER A 44 7.98 -5.48 1.83
N ALA A 45 9.13 -5.07 1.27
CA ALA A 45 10.43 -5.62 1.64
C ALA A 45 10.88 -5.22 3.05
N THR A 46 10.61 -3.99 3.49
CA THR A 46 11.17 -3.44 4.72
C THR A 46 10.25 -3.57 5.93
N MET A 47 8.93 -3.42 5.73
CA MET A 47 7.95 -3.44 6.81
C MET A 47 7.11 -4.71 6.81
N VAL A 48 6.45 -5.03 5.69
CA VAL A 48 5.51 -6.17 5.63
C VAL A 48 6.24 -7.47 5.90
N SER A 49 7.35 -7.74 5.19
CA SER A 49 8.10 -9.00 5.31
C SER A 49 8.51 -9.31 6.75
N LYS A 50 8.85 -8.27 7.54
CA LYS A 50 9.33 -8.37 8.93
C LYS A 50 8.22 -8.27 9.97
N ALA A 51 7.03 -7.82 9.60
CA ALA A 51 5.93 -7.65 10.55
C ALA A 51 5.48 -9.00 11.13
N THR A 52 5.45 -9.07 12.47
CA THR A 52 4.86 -10.16 13.27
C THR A 52 3.43 -9.84 13.70
N ILE A 53 3.13 -8.55 13.92
CA ILE A 53 1.79 -8.04 14.17
C ILE A 53 1.31 -7.30 12.93
N THR A 54 0.27 -7.81 12.28
CA THR A 54 -0.15 -7.32 10.96
C THR A 54 -1.35 -6.36 11.00
N MET A 55 -1.98 -6.19 12.17
CA MET A 55 -3.17 -5.35 12.32
C MET A 55 -2.93 -3.85 12.07
N PHE A 56 -1.67 -3.42 12.05
CA PHE A 56 -1.27 -2.03 11.81
C PHE A 56 -0.71 -1.79 10.40
N LEU A 57 -0.64 -2.81 9.55
CA LEU A 57 -0.03 -2.67 8.21
C LEU A 57 -0.73 -1.59 7.37
N GLU A 58 -2.04 -1.45 7.48
CA GLU A 58 -2.80 -0.40 6.78
C GLU A 58 -2.33 1.01 7.19
N LEU A 59 -2.27 1.27 8.49
CA LEU A 59 -1.82 2.55 9.05
C LEU A 59 -0.34 2.81 8.72
N SER A 60 0.49 1.77 8.80
CA SER A 60 1.90 1.86 8.41
C SER A 60 2.06 2.16 6.91
N GLY A 61 1.23 1.56 6.07
CA GLY A 61 1.20 1.81 4.63
C GLY A 61 0.80 3.26 4.32
N GLU A 62 -0.26 3.76 4.95
CA GLU A 62 -0.67 5.17 4.81
C GLU A 62 0.46 6.13 5.18
N ALA A 63 1.09 5.93 6.34
CA ALA A 63 2.20 6.75 6.80
C ALA A 63 3.41 6.66 5.85
N HIS A 64 3.73 5.48 5.34
CA HIS A 64 4.82 5.26 4.39
C HIS A 64 4.59 5.99 3.08
N PHE A 65 3.44 5.75 2.44
CA PHE A 65 3.12 6.35 1.14
C PHE A 65 2.98 7.88 1.22
N LYS A 66 2.51 8.41 2.36
CA LYS A 66 2.45 9.86 2.60
C LYS A 66 3.83 10.51 2.70
N ASN A 67 4.80 9.80 3.28
CA ASN A 67 6.14 10.33 3.55
C ASN A 67 7.20 9.89 2.53
N PHE A 68 6.85 9.03 1.57
CA PHE A 68 7.76 8.55 0.54
C PHE A 68 8.36 9.72 -0.28
N ARG A 69 9.64 9.58 -0.67
CA ARG A 69 10.38 10.58 -1.42
C ARG A 69 11.01 9.95 -2.67
N PRO A 70 10.80 10.53 -3.87
CA PRO A 70 9.97 11.71 -4.18
C PRO A 70 8.48 11.50 -3.87
N PRO A 71 7.68 12.58 -3.70
CA PRO A 71 6.27 12.46 -3.32
C PRO A 71 5.47 11.70 -4.40
N LEU A 72 4.59 10.81 -3.95
CA LEU A 72 3.72 10.04 -4.83
C LEU A 72 2.62 10.90 -5.44
N THR A 73 2.22 10.55 -6.67
CA THR A 73 1.14 11.23 -7.39
C THR A 73 -0.22 10.89 -6.76
N ARG A 74 -0.92 11.88 -6.19
CA ARG A 74 -2.30 11.72 -5.72
C ARG A 74 -3.27 11.68 -6.90
N VAL A 75 -4.30 10.85 -6.83
CA VAL A 75 -5.44 10.97 -7.75
C VAL A 75 -6.27 12.15 -7.26
N ASN A 76 -6.34 13.25 -8.01
CA ASN A 76 -7.22 14.36 -7.66
C ASN A 76 -8.66 13.84 -7.65
N THR A 77 -9.25 13.72 -6.46
CA THR A 77 -10.70 13.60 -6.26
C THR A 77 -11.34 14.98 -6.33
#